data_AF-A0A2J7R054-F1
#
_entry.id   AF-A0A2J7R054-F1
#
_cell.length_a   1.000
_cell.length_b   1.000
_cell.length_c   1.000
_cell.angle_alpha   90.00
_cell.angle_beta   90.00
_cell.angle_gamma   90.00
#
_symmetry.space_group_name_H-M   'P 1'
#
loop_
_entity.id
_entity.type
_entity.pdbx_description
1 polymer ?
#
loop_
_entity_poly.entity_id
_entity_poly.type
_entity_poly.pdbx_seq_one_letter_code
_entity_poly.pdbx_strand_id
1 'polypeptide(L)'
;MYAFAVMSLESEVRSHELLESAFEKHRHNIDVDKARLAYEAAKEEWDNVATVETVFRNNLESRHSVMPHITVHQALMYFQVHDLSVELAEVRGSVEPQGLCALLSCLLGPPELHDHLTAERDLVFAIAQRKLDMSEPVHVRMLQTVYQRLTGTRMDCPCYGSHWEHIGFQGTDPGTDLRGVGMLGLLQLLYLCNTPHLIPLARDIYRVSVDEQQNFPLAVMSLNMTRISLQALRHGELNRQCNHQQLVVQVVNQFYVAVFYHTLHIWTSQHKTIRDSGYVLKDVEFYCRGNVRAVLRDLQDQLASYTSTRSHDKPCIPGSFQDLLTQAKTEVFI
;
A
#
# COMPACT_ATOMS: atom_id res chain seq x y z
N MET A 1 -45.30 37.91 54.18
CA MET A 1 -44.60 36.64 53.91
C MET A 1 -45.55 35.50 53.55
N TYR A 2 -46.75 35.40 54.16
CA TYR A 2 -47.74 34.36 53.83
C TYR A 2 -48.38 34.47 52.42
N ALA A 3 -48.68 35.68 51.93
CA ALA A 3 -49.35 35.83 50.62
C ALA A 3 -48.48 35.43 49.42
N PHE A 4 -47.15 35.57 49.52
CA PHE A 4 -46.22 35.25 48.43
C PHE A 4 -45.98 33.72 48.29
N ALA A 5 -46.06 32.98 49.41
CA ALA A 5 -45.93 31.53 49.40
C ALA A 5 -47.16 30.83 48.79
N VAL A 6 -48.37 31.36 49.05
CA VAL A 6 -49.62 30.80 48.51
C VAL A 6 -49.71 30.97 46.98
N MET A 7 -49.32 32.14 46.45
CA MET A 7 -49.31 32.39 45.00
C MET A 7 -48.27 31.52 44.25
N SER A 8 -47.13 31.22 44.89
CA SER A 8 -46.11 30.34 44.30
C SER A 8 -46.56 28.88 44.23
N LEU A 9 -47.25 28.40 45.26
CA LEU A 9 -47.83 27.06 45.28
C LEU A 9 -48.98 26.89 44.28
N GLU A 10 -49.86 27.88 44.14
CA GLU A 10 -50.94 27.85 43.14
C GLU A 10 -50.40 27.87 41.70
N SER A 11 -49.28 28.56 41.46
CA SER A 11 -48.56 28.56 40.18
C SER A 11 -47.95 27.20 39.84
N GLU A 12 -47.32 26.53 40.81
CA GLU A 12 -46.74 25.19 40.64
C GLU A 12 -47.81 24.11 40.43
N VAL A 13 -48.91 24.15 41.18
CA VAL A 13 -50.03 23.21 41.00
C VAL A 13 -50.65 23.37 39.62
N ARG A 14 -50.89 24.61 39.18
CA ARG A 14 -51.49 24.89 37.87
C ARG A 14 -50.59 24.50 36.70
N SER A 15 -49.26 24.60 36.86
CA SER A 15 -48.31 24.16 35.84
C SER A 15 -48.18 22.63 35.77
N HIS A 16 -48.32 21.95 36.90
CA HIS A 16 -48.36 20.49 36.96
C HIS A 16 -49.63 19.92 36.32
N GLU A 17 -50.80 20.52 36.58
CA GLU A 17 -52.07 20.14 35.95
C GLU A 17 -52.07 20.36 34.42
N LEU A 18 -51.44 21.45 33.96
CA LEU A 18 -51.28 21.72 32.52
C LEU A 18 -50.35 20.71 31.83
N LEU A 19 -49.30 20.27 32.52
CA LEU A 19 -48.39 19.23 32.02
C LEU A 19 -49.09 17.86 31.95
N GLU A 20 -49.79 17.44 32.99
CA GLU A 20 -50.57 16.19 32.97
C GLU A 20 -51.61 16.21 31.85
N SER A 21 -52.35 17.31 31.71
CA SER A 21 -53.32 17.48 30.61
C SER A 21 -52.69 17.38 29.22
N ALA A 22 -51.48 17.95 29.04
CA ALA A 22 -50.75 17.86 27.78
C ALA A 22 -50.24 16.43 27.50
N PHE A 23 -49.78 15.70 28.51
CA PHE A 23 -49.38 14.30 28.38
C PHE A 23 -50.58 13.39 28.09
N GLU A 24 -51.72 13.59 28.75
CA GLU A 24 -52.96 12.85 28.50
C GLU A 24 -53.47 13.06 27.07
N LYS A 25 -53.40 14.31 26.59
CA LYS A 25 -53.82 14.70 25.24
C LYS A 25 -52.88 14.17 24.16
N HIS A 26 -51.58 14.05 24.46
CA HIS A 26 -50.61 13.40 23.57
C HIS A 26 -50.80 11.89 23.54
N ARG A 27 -51.11 11.26 24.69
CA ARG A 27 -51.39 9.82 24.80
C ARG A 27 -52.64 9.39 24.02
N HIS A 28 -53.65 10.26 23.89
CA HIS A 28 -54.84 10.01 23.06
C HIS A 28 -54.62 10.21 21.54
N ASN A 29 -53.50 10.82 21.13
CA ASN A 29 -53.17 11.09 19.73
C ASN A 29 -52.15 10.11 19.13
N ILE A 30 -51.61 9.19 19.94
CA ILE A 30 -50.72 8.14 19.46
C ILE A 30 -51.58 6.91 19.20
N ASP A 31 -51.81 6.62 17.91
CA ASP A 31 -52.40 5.36 17.47
C ASP A 31 -51.38 4.23 17.70
N VAL A 32 -51.46 3.62 18.89
CA VAL A 32 -50.55 2.58 19.36
C VAL A 32 -50.59 1.35 18.44
N ASP A 33 -51.75 1.04 17.85
CA ASP A 33 -51.88 -0.07 16.92
C ASP A 33 -51.17 0.23 15.60
N LYS A 34 -51.28 1.46 15.08
CA LYS A 34 -50.52 1.89 13.92
C LYS A 34 -49.01 1.89 14.17
N ALA A 35 -48.58 2.32 15.36
CA ALA A 35 -47.17 2.29 15.75
C ALA A 35 -46.64 0.85 15.87
N ARG A 36 -47.45 -0.07 16.42
CA ARG A 36 -47.13 -1.49 16.51
C ARG A 36 -47.03 -2.15 15.14
N LEU A 37 -47.97 -1.88 14.24
CA LEU A 37 -47.93 -2.41 12.87
C LEU A 37 -46.72 -1.88 12.08
N ALA A 38 -46.37 -0.60 12.25
CA ALA A 38 -45.17 -0.03 11.63
C ALA A 38 -43.89 -0.67 12.18
N TYR A 39 -43.84 -0.97 13.49
CA TYR A 39 -42.72 -1.67 14.10
C TYR A 39 -42.60 -3.12 13.60
N GLU A 40 -43.71 -3.85 13.50
CA GLU A 40 -43.74 -5.22 13.01
C GLU A 40 -43.32 -5.30 11.53
N ALA A 41 -43.80 -4.38 10.69
CA ALA A 41 -43.39 -4.28 9.28
C ALA A 41 -41.91 -3.90 9.13
N ALA A 42 -41.41 -2.95 9.91
CA ALA A 42 -39.99 -2.56 9.89
C ALA A 42 -39.09 -3.71 10.38
N LYS A 43 -39.56 -4.50 11.35
CA LYS A 43 -38.85 -5.68 11.84
C LYS A 43 -38.81 -6.79 10.79
N GLU A 44 -39.91 -7.03 10.09
CA GLU A 44 -39.96 -8.02 8.99
C GLU A 44 -39.06 -7.58 7.81
N GLU A 45 -39.08 -6.30 7.44
CA GLU A 45 -38.18 -5.74 6.44
C GLU A 45 -36.70 -5.89 6.86
N TRP A 46 -36.39 -5.65 8.13
CA TRP A 46 -35.05 -5.82 8.69
C TRP A 46 -34.60 -7.29 8.75
N ASP A 47 -35.47 -8.19 9.16
CA ASP A 47 -35.21 -9.63 9.20
C ASP A 47 -34.98 -10.17 7.77
N ASN A 48 -35.70 -9.62 6.78
CA ASN A 48 -35.50 -9.95 5.37
C ASN A 48 -34.11 -9.51 4.84
N VAL A 49 -33.57 -8.37 5.29
CA VAL A 49 -32.20 -7.92 4.96
C VAL A 49 -31.15 -8.92 5.47
N ALA A 50 -31.32 -9.46 6.68
CA ALA A 50 -30.41 -10.47 7.25
C ALA A 50 -30.40 -11.77 6.43
N THR A 51 -31.54 -12.19 5.87
CA THR A 51 -31.64 -13.32 4.94
C THR A 51 -30.98 -13.06 3.59
N VAL A 52 -31.10 -11.84 3.04
CA VAL A 52 -30.40 -11.49 1.79
C VAL A 52 -28.89 -11.48 2.01
N GLU A 53 -28.40 -10.96 3.13
CA GLU A 53 -26.98 -10.94 3.49
C GLU A 53 -26.41 -12.35 3.73
N THR A 54 -27.18 -13.25 4.36
CA THR A 54 -26.80 -14.67 4.49
C THR A 54 -26.78 -15.39 3.15
N VAL A 55 -27.76 -15.16 2.27
CA VAL A 55 -27.79 -15.77 0.93
C VAL A 55 -26.66 -15.22 0.05
N PHE A 56 -26.32 -13.93 0.17
CA PHE A 56 -25.17 -13.34 -0.52
C PHE A 56 -23.84 -13.92 -0.02
N ARG A 57 -23.69 -14.04 1.31
CA ARG A 57 -22.52 -14.62 1.97
C ARG A 57 -22.32 -16.10 1.61
N ASN A 58 -23.39 -16.89 1.65
CA ASN A 58 -23.35 -18.32 1.32
C ASN A 58 -23.09 -18.57 -0.18
N ASN A 59 -23.56 -17.68 -1.07
CA ASN A 59 -23.24 -17.74 -2.51
C ASN A 59 -21.81 -17.27 -2.83
N LEU A 60 -21.25 -16.35 -2.05
CA LEU A 60 -19.88 -15.85 -2.22
C LEU A 60 -18.83 -16.85 -1.74
N GLU A 61 -19.10 -17.54 -0.62
CA GLU A 61 -18.22 -18.59 -0.07
C GLU A 61 -18.11 -19.82 -1.00
N SER A 62 -19.11 -20.04 -1.87
CA SER A 62 -19.18 -21.22 -2.73
C SER A 62 -18.49 -21.08 -4.10
N ARG A 63 -17.90 -19.92 -4.45
CA ARG A 63 -17.45 -19.64 -5.84
C ARG A 63 -16.05 -19.08 -6.07
N HIS A 64 -15.20 -18.84 -5.07
CA HIS A 64 -13.84 -18.35 -5.31
C HIS A 64 -12.78 -19.23 -4.66
N SER A 65 -12.14 -20.08 -5.48
CA SER A 65 -10.84 -20.65 -5.13
C SER A 65 -9.84 -19.51 -5.06
N VAL A 66 -9.55 -19.02 -3.86
CA VAL A 66 -8.56 -17.96 -3.61
C VAL A 66 -7.23 -18.37 -4.23
N MET A 67 -6.68 -17.52 -5.10
CA MET A 67 -5.40 -17.80 -5.73
C MET A 67 -4.29 -17.88 -4.67
N PRO A 68 -3.43 -18.92 -4.68
CA PRO A 68 -2.36 -19.02 -3.71
C PRO A 68 -1.38 -17.85 -3.87
N HIS A 69 -0.90 -17.26 -2.78
CA HIS A 69 0.11 -16.19 -2.85
C HIS A 69 1.35 -16.63 -3.61
N ILE A 70 1.94 -15.75 -4.41
CA ILE A 70 3.23 -15.97 -5.08
C ILE A 70 4.39 -15.38 -4.27
N THR A 71 5.51 -16.09 -4.20
CA THR A 71 6.74 -15.54 -3.60
C THR A 71 7.53 -14.71 -4.62
N VAL A 72 8.38 -13.80 -4.15
CA VAL A 72 9.29 -13.04 -5.03
C VAL A 72 10.17 -13.99 -5.86
N HIS A 73 10.65 -15.07 -5.26
CA HIS A 73 11.43 -16.09 -5.95
C HIS A 73 10.65 -16.76 -7.08
N GLN A 74 9.39 -17.16 -6.83
CA GLN A 74 8.53 -17.75 -7.86
C GLN A 74 8.28 -16.78 -9.02
N ALA A 75 8.03 -15.49 -8.71
CA ALA A 75 7.84 -14.47 -9.74
C ALA A 75 9.13 -14.23 -10.55
N LEU A 76 10.30 -14.19 -9.90
CA LEU A 76 11.57 -14.03 -10.60
C LEU A 76 11.92 -15.24 -11.48
N MET A 77 11.68 -16.46 -10.98
CA MET A 77 11.87 -17.70 -11.73
C MET A 77 11.02 -17.71 -13.00
N TYR A 78 9.78 -17.20 -12.94
CA TYR A 78 8.95 -17.03 -14.14
C TYR A 78 9.67 -16.19 -15.20
N PHE A 79 10.15 -14.99 -14.87
CA PHE A 79 10.84 -14.13 -15.84
C PHE A 79 12.19 -14.71 -16.33
N GLN A 80 12.84 -15.57 -15.54
CA GLN A 80 14.09 -16.21 -15.94
C GLN A 80 13.91 -17.32 -16.98
N VAL A 81 12.75 -18.00 -16.98
CA VAL A 81 12.49 -19.14 -17.88
C VAL A 81 11.58 -18.81 -19.05
N HIS A 82 10.89 -17.66 -19.02
CA HIS A 82 10.01 -17.21 -20.10
C HIS A 82 10.77 -16.39 -21.13
N ASP A 83 10.26 -16.41 -22.37
CA ASP A 83 10.88 -15.71 -23.49
C ASP A 83 10.76 -14.19 -23.33
N LEU A 84 11.90 -13.56 -23.02
CA LEU A 84 12.10 -12.11 -22.96
C LEU A 84 13.00 -11.63 -24.12
N SER A 85 13.14 -12.40 -25.21
CA SER A 85 14.06 -12.09 -26.32
C SER A 85 13.80 -10.74 -26.97
N VAL A 86 12.53 -10.35 -27.10
CA VAL A 86 12.12 -9.05 -27.65
C VAL A 86 12.63 -7.92 -26.76
N GLU A 87 12.36 -7.98 -25.46
CA GLU A 87 12.81 -6.96 -24.52
C GLU A 87 14.34 -6.93 -24.40
N LEU A 88 14.98 -8.10 -24.34
CA LEU A 88 16.45 -8.21 -24.29
C LEU A 88 17.13 -7.60 -25.53
N ALA A 89 16.50 -7.71 -26.71
CA ALA A 89 17.02 -7.07 -27.92
C ALA A 89 16.97 -5.53 -27.82
N GLU A 90 15.88 -4.97 -27.27
CA GLU A 90 15.75 -3.53 -27.05
C GLU A 90 16.75 -3.01 -26.01
N VAL A 91 16.99 -3.76 -24.92
CA VAL A 91 17.99 -3.41 -23.90
C VAL A 91 19.40 -3.31 -24.49
N ARG A 92 19.78 -4.26 -25.34
CA ARG A 92 21.11 -4.25 -25.98
C ARG A 92 21.27 -3.15 -27.03
N GLY A 93 20.17 -2.64 -27.57
CA GLY A 93 20.16 -1.55 -28.54
C GLY A 93 20.38 -0.15 -27.94
N SER A 94 20.28 0.03 -26.62
CA SER A 94 20.54 1.32 -26.00
C SER A 94 22.04 1.61 -25.95
N VAL A 95 22.48 2.54 -26.80
CA VAL A 95 23.89 2.88 -27.08
C VAL A 95 24.62 3.38 -25.83
N GLU A 96 25.81 2.81 -25.56
CA GLU A 96 26.75 3.31 -24.56
C GLU A 96 27.34 4.67 -24.96
N PRO A 97 27.61 5.58 -24.00
CA PRO A 97 28.22 6.88 -24.31
C PRO A 97 29.63 6.69 -24.90
N GLN A 98 29.82 7.12 -26.16
CA GLN A 98 31.12 7.08 -26.85
C GLN A 98 31.88 8.42 -26.71
N GLY A 99 33.22 8.37 -26.69
CA GLY A 99 34.09 9.55 -26.81
C GLY A 99 34.67 10.09 -25.49
N LEU A 100 34.93 11.41 -25.43
CA LEU A 100 35.59 12.07 -24.28
C LEU A 100 34.81 11.92 -22.96
N CYS A 101 33.49 11.78 -23.01
CA CYS A 101 32.66 11.46 -21.84
C CYS A 101 33.00 10.09 -21.24
N ALA A 102 33.34 9.09 -22.07
CA ALA A 102 33.75 7.76 -21.60
C ALA A 102 35.11 7.79 -20.87
N LEU A 103 36.04 8.63 -21.33
CA LEU A 103 37.36 8.80 -20.68
C LEU A 103 37.23 9.52 -19.33
N LEU A 104 36.39 10.55 -19.23
CA LEU A 104 36.12 11.24 -17.97
C LEU A 104 35.34 10.36 -16.98
N SER A 105 34.39 9.55 -17.46
CA SER A 105 33.69 8.56 -16.63
C SER A 105 34.58 7.39 -16.22
N CYS A 106 35.60 7.02 -17.00
CA CYS A 106 36.57 5.99 -16.59
C CYS A 106 37.43 6.42 -15.39
N LEU A 107 37.72 7.73 -15.25
CA LEU A 107 38.59 8.25 -14.18
C LEU A 107 37.83 8.69 -12.92
N LEU A 108 36.55 9.10 -13.06
CA LEU A 108 35.75 9.66 -11.96
C LEU A 108 34.34 9.05 -11.83
N GLY A 109 33.96 8.16 -12.74
CA GLY A 109 32.65 7.52 -12.77
C GLY A 109 32.59 6.24 -11.93
N PRO A 110 31.37 5.67 -11.77
CA PRO A 110 31.20 4.39 -11.11
C PRO A 110 31.98 3.28 -11.83
N PRO A 111 32.42 2.23 -11.12
CA PRO A 111 33.11 1.12 -11.76
C PRO A 111 32.21 0.44 -12.79
N GLU A 112 32.82 -0.16 -13.81
CA GLU A 112 32.09 -1.02 -14.75
C GLU A 112 31.52 -2.25 -14.03
N LEU A 113 30.37 -2.72 -14.49
CA LEU A 113 29.75 -3.94 -13.99
C LEU A 113 30.56 -5.16 -14.49
N HIS A 114 30.84 -6.13 -13.62
CA HIS A 114 31.52 -7.35 -14.05
C HIS A 114 30.71 -8.13 -15.10
N ASP A 115 31.38 -8.67 -16.11
CA ASP A 115 30.75 -9.33 -17.28
C ASP A 115 29.73 -10.42 -16.91
N HIS A 116 30.00 -11.23 -15.89
CA HIS A 116 29.10 -12.30 -15.46
C HIS A 116 27.81 -11.79 -14.81
N LEU A 117 27.75 -10.52 -14.42
CA LEU A 117 26.55 -9.86 -13.88
C LEU A 117 25.70 -9.19 -14.95
N THR A 118 26.21 -9.05 -16.18
CA THR A 118 25.52 -8.40 -17.29
C THR A 118 24.20 -9.08 -17.64
N ALA A 119 24.14 -10.42 -17.60
CA ALA A 119 22.90 -11.14 -17.86
C ALA A 119 21.80 -10.81 -16.83
N GLU A 120 22.18 -10.65 -15.56
CA GLU A 120 21.23 -10.31 -14.49
C GLU A 120 20.78 -8.85 -14.60
N ARG A 121 21.67 -7.93 -14.98
CA ARG A 121 21.32 -6.55 -15.33
C ARG A 121 20.32 -6.48 -16.48
N ASP A 122 20.60 -7.20 -17.56
CA ASP A 122 19.75 -7.20 -18.75
C ASP A 122 18.37 -7.79 -18.44
N LEU A 123 18.31 -8.82 -17.59
CA LEU A 123 17.05 -9.37 -17.07
C LEU A 123 16.23 -8.29 -16.33
N VAL A 124 16.85 -7.49 -15.45
CA VAL A 124 16.14 -6.40 -14.74
C VAL A 124 15.52 -5.42 -15.72
N PHE A 125 16.27 -5.00 -16.76
CA PHE A 125 15.74 -4.10 -17.78
C PHE A 125 14.65 -4.76 -18.64
N ALA A 126 14.78 -6.05 -18.96
CA ALA A 126 13.76 -6.77 -19.71
C ALA A 126 12.44 -6.90 -18.94
N ILE A 127 12.51 -7.22 -17.63
CA ILE A 127 11.33 -7.25 -16.76
C ILE A 127 10.68 -5.85 -16.68
N ALA A 128 11.49 -4.78 -16.69
CA ALA A 128 10.99 -3.41 -16.67
C ALA A 128 10.32 -2.96 -17.99
N GLN A 129 10.61 -3.63 -19.10
CA GLN A 129 9.94 -3.40 -20.38
C GLN A 129 8.69 -4.27 -20.56
N ARG A 130 8.65 -5.45 -19.91
CA ARG A 130 7.50 -6.34 -19.95
C ARG A 130 6.26 -5.65 -19.38
N LYS A 131 5.22 -5.53 -20.21
CA LYS A 131 3.93 -4.98 -19.80
C LYS A 131 3.16 -5.99 -18.95
N LEU A 132 2.32 -5.48 -18.07
CA LEU A 132 1.32 -6.28 -17.38
C LEU A 132 0.36 -6.88 -18.41
N ASP A 133 0.13 -8.19 -18.30
CA ASP A 133 -0.77 -8.95 -19.14
C ASP A 133 -1.75 -9.70 -18.25
N MET A 134 -3.04 -9.34 -18.31
CA MET A 134 -4.08 -9.97 -17.49
C MET A 134 -4.47 -11.37 -17.98
N SER A 135 -4.01 -11.78 -19.17
CA SER A 135 -4.16 -13.16 -19.66
C SER A 135 -3.10 -14.10 -19.08
N GLU A 136 -2.02 -13.55 -18.52
CA GLU A 136 -0.93 -14.32 -17.92
C GLU A 136 -1.19 -14.60 -16.44
N PRO A 137 -1.40 -15.87 -16.03
CA PRO A 137 -1.74 -16.20 -14.65
C PRO A 137 -0.73 -15.73 -13.61
N VAL A 138 0.58 -15.74 -13.92
CA VAL A 138 1.60 -15.28 -12.97
C VAL A 138 1.49 -13.79 -12.71
N HIS A 139 1.20 -12.99 -13.74
CA HIS A 139 1.03 -11.55 -13.62
C HIS A 139 -0.17 -11.20 -12.72
N VAL A 140 -1.32 -11.85 -12.96
CA VAL A 140 -2.53 -11.65 -12.14
C VAL A 140 -2.27 -12.10 -10.70
N ARG A 141 -1.57 -13.23 -10.50
CA ARG A 141 -1.24 -13.74 -9.16
C ARG A 141 -0.30 -12.80 -8.39
N MET A 142 0.64 -12.13 -9.06
CA MET A 142 1.45 -11.08 -8.45
C MET A 142 0.59 -9.90 -7.97
N LEU A 143 -0.34 -9.41 -8.81
CA LEU A 143 -1.27 -8.35 -8.44
C LEU A 143 -2.15 -8.72 -7.25
N GLN A 144 -2.78 -9.89 -7.29
CA GLN A 144 -3.60 -10.38 -6.18
C GLN A 144 -2.80 -10.48 -4.89
N THR A 145 -1.57 -11.02 -4.96
CA THR A 145 -0.73 -11.14 -3.77
C THR A 145 -0.39 -9.77 -3.20
N VAL A 146 -0.03 -8.78 -4.04
CA VAL A 146 0.23 -7.41 -3.57
C VAL A 146 -1.01 -6.83 -2.90
N TYR A 147 -2.17 -6.94 -3.54
CA TYR A 147 -3.43 -6.42 -3.01
C TYR A 147 -3.77 -7.05 -1.65
N GLN A 148 -3.71 -8.38 -1.55
CA GLN A 148 -4.00 -9.13 -0.33
C GLN A 148 -2.99 -8.81 0.78
N ARG A 149 -1.70 -8.64 0.44
CA ARG A 149 -0.67 -8.28 1.42
C ARG A 149 -0.84 -6.86 1.97
N LEU A 150 -1.22 -5.90 1.13
CA LEU A 150 -1.39 -4.50 1.54
C LEU A 150 -2.74 -4.24 2.22
N THR A 151 -3.81 -4.93 1.82
CA THR A 151 -5.16 -4.71 2.37
C THR A 151 -5.56 -5.74 3.43
N GLY A 152 -4.78 -6.80 3.62
CA GLY A 152 -5.11 -7.92 4.49
C GLY A 152 -6.25 -8.81 4.00
N THR A 153 -6.94 -8.44 2.92
CA THR A 153 -8.07 -9.24 2.42
C THR A 153 -7.64 -10.66 2.08
N ARG A 154 -8.55 -11.60 2.30
CA ARG A 154 -8.38 -13.01 1.96
C ARG A 154 -9.09 -13.40 0.65
N MET A 155 -9.81 -12.46 0.06
CA MET A 155 -10.55 -12.66 -1.17
C MET A 155 -9.75 -12.15 -2.36
N ASP A 156 -9.87 -12.84 -3.49
CA ASP A 156 -9.37 -12.31 -4.75
C ASP A 156 -10.25 -11.11 -5.19
N CYS A 157 -9.62 -10.12 -5.82
CA CYS A 157 -10.31 -8.99 -6.42
C CYS A 157 -10.40 -9.15 -7.96
N PRO A 158 -11.38 -8.52 -8.63
CA PRO A 158 -11.41 -8.50 -10.10
C PRO A 158 -10.12 -7.92 -10.70
N CYS A 159 -9.76 -8.30 -11.92
CA CYS A 159 -8.57 -7.74 -12.59
C CYS A 159 -8.65 -6.22 -12.80
N TYR A 160 -9.86 -5.68 -12.92
CA TYR A 160 -10.14 -4.26 -13.10
C TYR A 160 -11.16 -3.77 -12.07
N GLY A 161 -11.00 -2.54 -11.58
CA GLY A 161 -11.97 -1.89 -10.70
C GLY A 161 -11.35 -0.85 -9.77
N SER A 162 -12.19 -0.05 -9.12
CA SER A 162 -11.78 1.06 -8.24
C SER A 162 -11.02 0.60 -7.00
N HIS A 163 -11.07 -0.69 -6.67
CA HIS A 163 -10.32 -1.25 -5.54
C HIS A 163 -8.80 -1.07 -5.69
N TRP A 164 -8.27 -0.93 -6.90
CA TRP A 164 -6.86 -0.62 -7.14
C TRP A 164 -6.46 0.77 -6.63
N GLU A 165 -7.40 1.73 -6.64
CA GLU A 165 -7.19 3.07 -6.10
C GLU A 165 -6.97 3.03 -4.58
N HIS A 166 -7.56 2.04 -3.88
CA HIS A 166 -7.38 1.87 -2.43
C HIS A 166 -5.94 1.58 -2.02
N ILE A 167 -5.13 0.99 -2.90
CA ILE A 167 -3.69 0.76 -2.66
C ILE A 167 -2.82 1.76 -3.43
N GLY A 168 -3.43 2.78 -4.04
CA GLY A 168 -2.75 3.93 -4.63
C GLY A 168 -2.35 3.79 -6.10
N PHE A 169 -3.01 2.93 -6.90
CA PHE A 169 -2.95 3.00 -8.36
C PHE A 169 -3.84 4.16 -8.90
N GLN A 170 -3.58 4.62 -10.13
CA GLN A 170 -4.39 5.65 -10.80
C GLN A 170 -5.49 5.00 -11.63
N GLY A 171 -6.68 4.89 -11.01
CA GLY A 171 -7.88 4.38 -11.66
C GLY A 171 -8.02 2.86 -11.58
N THR A 172 -8.80 2.30 -12.51
CA THR A 172 -9.30 0.92 -12.41
C THR A 172 -8.43 -0.13 -13.09
N ASP A 173 -7.38 0.28 -13.81
CA ASP A 173 -6.44 -0.60 -14.52
C ASP A 173 -5.00 -0.33 -14.07
N PRO A 174 -4.40 -1.21 -13.24
CA PRO A 174 -3.01 -1.08 -12.78
C PRO A 174 -1.99 -1.03 -13.92
N GLY A 175 -2.31 -1.61 -15.07
CA GLY A 175 -1.43 -1.60 -16.24
C GLY A 175 -1.12 -0.20 -16.74
N THR A 176 -2.01 0.77 -16.51
CA THR A 176 -1.83 2.16 -16.93
C THR A 176 -0.74 2.90 -16.14
N ASP A 177 -0.55 2.56 -14.86
CA ASP A 177 0.52 3.11 -14.03
C ASP A 177 1.87 2.43 -14.30
N LEU A 178 1.83 1.13 -14.58
CA LEU A 178 3.04 0.31 -14.79
C LEU A 178 3.80 0.66 -16.08
N ARG A 179 3.25 1.48 -16.99
CA ARG A 179 3.87 1.80 -18.29
C ARG A 179 5.34 2.24 -18.22
N GLY A 180 5.74 2.94 -17.16
CA GLY A 180 7.09 3.49 -17.03
C GLY A 180 8.14 2.53 -16.48
N VAL A 181 7.71 1.45 -15.81
CA VAL A 181 8.59 0.53 -15.06
C VAL A 181 8.23 -0.95 -15.25
N GLY A 182 7.20 -1.25 -16.04
CA GLY A 182 6.73 -2.58 -16.39
C GLY A 182 6.45 -3.49 -15.19
N MET A 183 6.64 -4.78 -15.40
CA MET A 183 6.49 -5.80 -14.37
C MET A 183 7.52 -5.67 -13.24
N LEU A 184 8.62 -4.93 -13.43
CA LEU A 184 9.60 -4.70 -12.36
C LEU A 184 8.97 -3.89 -11.21
N GLY A 185 8.13 -2.90 -11.52
CA GLY A 185 7.41 -2.15 -10.50
C GLY A 185 6.54 -3.04 -9.62
N LEU A 186 5.80 -3.95 -10.24
CA LEU A 186 4.97 -4.91 -9.52
C LEU A 186 5.82 -5.93 -8.73
N LEU A 187 6.93 -6.40 -9.31
CA LEU A 187 7.87 -7.31 -8.64
C LEU A 187 8.49 -6.68 -7.39
N GLN A 188 8.85 -5.39 -7.46
CA GLN A 188 9.42 -4.65 -6.33
C GLN A 188 8.39 -4.33 -5.25
N LEU A 189 7.15 -4.01 -5.65
CA LEU A 189 6.05 -3.85 -4.70
C LEU A 189 5.74 -5.18 -3.99
N LEU A 190 5.74 -6.30 -4.72
CA LEU A 190 5.67 -7.65 -4.15
C LEU A 190 6.84 -7.92 -3.20
N TYR A 191 8.07 -7.52 -3.57
CA TYR A 191 9.24 -7.65 -2.70
C TYR A 191 9.07 -6.89 -1.39
N LEU A 192 8.55 -5.66 -1.43
CA LEU A 192 8.29 -4.87 -0.22
C LEU A 192 7.28 -5.53 0.71
N CYS A 193 6.13 -5.97 0.19
CA CYS A 193 5.00 -6.42 1.01
C CYS A 193 5.02 -7.91 1.37
N ASN A 194 5.87 -8.71 0.71
CA ASN A 194 5.90 -10.17 0.86
C ASN A 194 7.23 -10.71 1.42
N THR A 195 8.19 -9.86 1.74
CA THR A 195 9.48 -10.25 2.32
C THR A 195 9.46 -10.08 3.84
N PRO A 196 9.64 -11.16 4.64
CA PRO A 196 9.39 -11.11 6.09
C PRO A 196 10.11 -10.01 6.88
N HIS A 197 11.39 -9.77 6.59
CA HIS A 197 12.18 -8.75 7.29
C HIS A 197 11.83 -7.31 6.89
N LEU A 198 11.11 -7.11 5.79
CA LEU A 198 10.63 -5.80 5.32
C LEU A 198 9.23 -5.45 5.80
N ILE A 199 8.49 -6.43 6.34
CA ILE A 199 7.10 -6.24 6.79
C ILE A 199 6.95 -5.04 7.75
N PRO A 200 7.82 -4.79 8.74
CA PRO A 200 7.70 -3.62 9.62
C PRO A 200 7.77 -2.29 8.85
N LEU A 201 8.73 -2.15 7.92
CA LEU A 201 8.85 -0.97 7.08
C LEU A 201 7.64 -0.82 6.14
N ALA A 202 7.17 -1.91 5.53
CA ALA A 202 5.98 -1.89 4.67
C ALA A 202 4.73 -1.41 5.44
N ARG A 203 4.61 -1.77 6.72
CA ARG A 203 3.54 -1.28 7.62
C ARG A 203 3.67 0.21 7.90
N ASP A 204 4.88 0.69 8.17
CA ASP A 204 5.12 2.13 8.37
C ASP A 204 4.78 2.95 7.12
N ILE A 205 5.20 2.47 5.94
CA ILE A 205 4.85 3.08 4.64
C ILE A 205 3.33 3.12 4.47
N TYR A 206 2.65 2.00 4.69
CA TYR A 206 1.19 1.93 4.52
C TYR A 206 0.47 2.89 5.48
N ARG A 207 0.87 2.90 6.75
CA ARG A 207 0.30 3.80 7.76
C ARG A 207 0.38 5.26 7.34
N VAL A 208 1.54 5.73 6.88
CA VAL A 208 1.69 7.12 6.41
C VAL A 208 0.92 7.36 5.12
N SER A 209 0.85 6.37 4.23
CA SER A 209 0.14 6.52 2.95
C SER A 209 -1.37 6.77 3.10
N VAL A 210 -1.96 6.37 4.23
CA VAL A 210 -3.38 6.56 4.56
C VAL A 210 -3.61 7.61 5.66
N ASP A 211 -2.56 8.33 6.08
CA ASP A 211 -2.63 9.40 7.07
C ASP A 211 -3.50 10.57 6.59
N GLU A 212 -4.29 11.19 7.47
CA GLU A 212 -5.24 12.25 7.06
C GLU A 212 -4.59 13.48 6.42
N GLN A 213 -3.34 13.79 6.80
CA GLN A 213 -2.62 14.97 6.31
C GLN A 213 -1.48 14.61 5.37
N GLN A 214 -0.82 13.50 5.64
CA GLN A 214 0.38 13.05 4.96
C GLN A 214 0.12 11.93 3.95
N ASN A 215 -1.14 11.61 3.64
CA ASN A 215 -1.45 10.56 2.66
C ASN A 215 -0.74 10.77 1.32
N PHE A 216 -0.45 9.65 0.67
CA PHE A 216 0.02 9.60 -0.70
C PHE A 216 -0.41 8.29 -1.37
N PRO A 217 -0.56 8.26 -2.69
CA PRO A 217 -0.89 7.02 -3.41
C PRO A 217 0.29 6.04 -3.33
N LEU A 218 0.20 5.02 -2.47
CA LEU A 218 1.31 4.10 -2.16
C LEU A 218 1.89 3.43 -3.41
N ALA A 219 1.05 2.83 -4.26
CA ALA A 219 1.54 2.17 -5.47
C ALA A 219 2.25 3.16 -6.40
N VAL A 220 1.66 4.32 -6.69
CA VAL A 220 2.33 5.36 -7.52
C VAL A 220 3.65 5.81 -6.91
N MET A 221 3.72 6.02 -5.59
CA MET A 221 4.98 6.39 -4.93
C MET A 221 6.02 5.27 -5.09
N SER A 222 5.63 4.02 -4.86
CA SER A 222 6.46 2.82 -5.07
C SER A 222 7.01 2.76 -6.50
N LEU A 223 6.17 2.97 -7.53
CA LEU A 223 6.60 2.94 -8.93
C LEU A 223 7.61 4.06 -9.26
N ASN A 224 7.54 5.20 -8.57
CA ASN A 224 8.58 6.23 -8.66
C ASN A 224 9.90 5.77 -8.03
N MET A 225 9.87 5.04 -6.91
CA MET A 225 11.08 4.45 -6.33
C MET A 225 11.71 3.42 -7.28
N THR A 226 10.88 2.63 -7.98
CA THR A 226 11.34 1.71 -9.04
C THR A 226 12.00 2.47 -10.18
N ARG A 227 11.42 3.59 -10.63
CA ARG A 227 12.01 4.43 -11.68
C ARG A 227 13.40 4.94 -11.29
N ILE A 228 13.54 5.47 -10.06
CA ILE A 228 14.83 5.93 -9.52
C ILE A 228 15.83 4.77 -9.49
N SER A 229 15.40 3.57 -9.08
CA SER A 229 16.26 2.38 -9.02
C SER A 229 16.72 1.92 -10.41
N LEU A 230 15.83 1.96 -11.41
CA LEU A 230 16.16 1.67 -12.80
C LEU A 230 17.16 2.68 -13.38
N GLN A 231 16.99 3.97 -13.07
CA GLN A 231 17.93 5.00 -13.48
C GLN A 231 19.30 4.80 -12.81
N ALA A 232 19.34 4.46 -11.52
CA ALA A 232 20.57 4.16 -10.79
C ALA A 232 21.31 2.92 -11.33
N LEU A 233 20.57 1.93 -11.83
CA LEU A 233 21.18 0.78 -12.50
C LEU A 233 21.69 1.19 -13.89
N ARG A 234 20.91 1.96 -14.65
CA ARG A 234 21.22 2.35 -16.03
C ARG A 234 22.45 3.23 -16.16
N HIS A 235 22.66 4.16 -15.24
CA HIS A 235 23.86 5.02 -15.27
C HIS A 235 25.01 4.48 -14.42
N GLY A 236 24.92 3.23 -13.96
CA GLY A 236 26.00 2.50 -13.31
C GLY A 236 26.22 2.84 -11.84
N GLU A 237 25.41 3.70 -11.21
CA GLU A 237 25.58 4.07 -9.80
C GLU A 237 25.51 2.86 -8.87
N LEU A 238 24.78 1.81 -9.25
CA LEU A 238 24.69 0.55 -8.50
C LEU A 238 25.85 -0.43 -8.76
N ASN A 239 26.64 -0.26 -9.82
CA ASN A 239 27.64 -1.24 -10.25
C ASN A 239 28.61 -1.62 -9.14
N ARG A 240 29.08 -0.64 -8.35
CA ARG A 240 29.99 -0.92 -7.23
C ARG A 240 29.38 -1.89 -6.21
N GLN A 241 28.11 -1.70 -5.88
CA GLN A 241 27.40 -2.56 -4.93
C GLN A 241 27.05 -3.92 -5.55
N CYS A 242 26.64 -3.94 -6.83
CA CYS A 242 26.43 -5.18 -7.59
C CYS A 242 27.71 -6.03 -7.63
N ASN A 243 28.85 -5.43 -7.97
CA ASN A 243 30.15 -6.09 -8.00
C ASN A 243 30.59 -6.58 -6.61
N HIS A 244 30.29 -5.81 -5.56
CA HIS A 244 30.61 -6.23 -4.19
C HIS A 244 29.75 -7.41 -3.72
N GLN A 245 28.45 -7.39 -3.98
CA GLN A 245 27.52 -8.44 -3.55
C GLN A 245 27.42 -9.62 -4.53
N GLN A 246 27.97 -9.48 -5.74
CA GLN A 246 27.87 -10.47 -6.84
C GLN A 246 26.41 -10.78 -7.24
N LEU A 247 25.51 -9.82 -7.06
CA LEU A 247 24.07 -9.95 -7.30
C LEU A 247 23.49 -8.61 -7.74
N VAL A 248 22.84 -8.56 -8.91
CA VAL A 248 22.21 -7.34 -9.46
C VAL A 248 20.77 -7.18 -8.98
N VAL A 249 19.93 -8.20 -9.15
CA VAL A 249 18.50 -8.14 -8.79
C VAL A 249 18.34 -7.85 -7.30
N GLN A 250 19.15 -8.50 -6.46
CA GLN A 250 19.14 -8.25 -5.02
C GLN A 250 19.51 -6.81 -4.68
N VAL A 251 20.59 -6.27 -5.26
CA VAL A 251 21.04 -4.90 -5.00
C VAL A 251 20.01 -3.88 -5.49
N VAL A 252 19.41 -4.10 -6.66
CA VAL A 252 18.34 -3.24 -7.20
C VAL A 252 17.12 -3.23 -6.28
N ASN A 253 16.71 -4.40 -5.75
CA ASN A 253 15.60 -4.49 -4.81
C ASN A 253 15.92 -3.86 -3.45
N GLN A 254 17.13 -4.04 -2.93
CA GLN A 254 17.58 -3.37 -1.70
C GLN A 254 17.61 -1.85 -1.88
N PHE A 255 18.11 -1.37 -3.01
CA PHE A 255 18.16 0.05 -3.32
C PHE A 255 16.75 0.63 -3.45
N TYR A 256 15.83 -0.05 -4.13
CA TYR A 256 14.42 0.35 -4.18
C TYR A 256 13.81 0.56 -2.78
N VAL A 257 14.04 -0.37 -1.84
CA VAL A 257 13.57 -0.22 -0.47
C VAL A 257 14.27 0.93 0.25
N ALA A 258 15.57 1.13 0.01
CA ALA A 258 16.34 2.22 0.62
C ALA A 258 15.84 3.59 0.14
N VAL A 259 15.52 3.73 -1.15
CA VAL A 259 14.92 4.95 -1.71
C VAL A 259 13.55 5.20 -1.08
N PHE A 260 12.73 4.16 -0.90
CA PHE A 260 11.42 4.30 -0.26
C PHE A 260 11.54 4.67 1.23
N TYR A 261 12.45 4.03 1.96
CA TYR A 261 12.74 4.36 3.36
C TYR A 261 13.20 5.83 3.49
N HIS A 262 14.15 6.27 2.65
CA HIS A 262 14.62 7.64 2.65
C HIS A 262 13.50 8.64 2.31
N THR A 263 12.64 8.30 1.34
CA THR A 263 11.44 9.07 1.01
C THR A 263 10.52 9.19 2.22
N LEU A 264 10.21 8.09 2.89
CA LEU A 264 9.35 8.08 4.07
C LEU A 264 9.95 8.92 5.20
N HIS A 265 11.27 8.83 5.40
CA HIS A 265 11.98 9.62 6.41
C HIS A 265 11.83 11.13 6.15
N ILE A 266 12.09 11.59 4.92
CA ILE A 266 11.87 12.99 4.53
C ILE A 266 10.39 13.36 4.69
N TRP A 267 9.51 12.49 4.21
CA TRP A 267 8.07 12.74 4.19
C TRP A 267 7.53 13.00 5.60
N THR A 268 7.86 12.12 6.54
CA THR A 268 7.43 12.19 7.94
C THR A 268 8.14 13.29 8.72
N SER A 269 9.48 13.36 8.66
CA SER A 269 10.25 14.33 9.45
C SER A 269 10.01 15.79 9.05
N GLN A 270 9.62 16.04 7.80
CA GLN A 270 9.36 17.40 7.29
C GLN A 270 7.88 17.68 7.06
N HIS A 271 6.99 16.82 7.55
CA HIS A 271 5.53 16.96 7.40
C HIS A 271 5.09 17.22 5.96
N LYS A 272 5.65 16.46 5.00
CA LYS A 272 5.30 16.58 3.58
C LYS A 272 3.89 16.08 3.31
N THR A 273 3.30 16.64 2.27
CA THR A 273 1.99 16.26 1.74
C THR A 273 2.11 15.86 0.26
N ILE A 274 1.03 15.34 -0.31
CA ILE A 274 0.99 15.01 -1.74
C ILE A 274 1.34 16.18 -2.67
N ARG A 275 1.14 17.43 -2.23
CA ARG A 275 1.50 18.65 -2.99
C ARG A 275 3.01 18.83 -3.13
N ASP A 276 3.78 18.27 -2.21
CA ASP A 276 5.25 18.34 -2.19
C ASP A 276 5.90 17.22 -3.00
N SER A 277 5.13 16.22 -3.44
CA SER A 277 5.63 14.99 -4.05
C SER A 277 6.62 15.21 -5.19
N GLY A 278 6.36 16.15 -6.10
CA GLY A 278 7.27 16.46 -7.21
C GLY A 278 8.65 16.94 -6.75
N TYR A 279 8.71 17.76 -5.69
CA TYR A 279 9.97 18.24 -5.12
C TYR A 279 10.68 17.13 -4.34
N VAL A 280 9.94 16.39 -3.51
CA VAL A 280 10.49 15.26 -2.74
C VAL A 280 11.10 14.23 -3.68
N LEU A 281 10.41 13.82 -4.74
CA LEU A 281 10.91 12.83 -5.70
C LEU A 281 12.20 13.28 -6.37
N LYS A 282 12.30 14.56 -6.75
CA LYS A 282 13.52 15.12 -7.35
C LYS A 282 14.70 15.11 -6.37
N ASP A 283 14.47 15.53 -5.14
CA ASP A 283 15.51 15.59 -4.11
C ASP A 283 15.98 14.18 -3.70
N VAL A 284 15.03 13.25 -3.53
CA VAL A 284 15.30 11.83 -3.26
C VAL A 284 16.09 11.19 -4.39
N GLU A 285 15.70 11.42 -5.65
CA GLU A 285 16.42 10.89 -6.81
C GLU A 285 17.87 11.36 -6.80
N PHE A 286 18.09 12.67 -6.66
CA PHE A 286 19.42 13.26 -6.62
C PHE A 286 20.26 12.69 -5.47
N TYR A 287 19.71 12.68 -4.24
CA TYR A 287 20.43 12.23 -3.07
C TYR A 287 20.73 10.73 -3.11
N CYS A 288 19.73 9.88 -3.37
CA CYS A 288 19.90 8.43 -3.29
C CYS A 288 20.85 7.90 -4.36
N ARG A 289 20.76 8.41 -5.60
CA ARG A 289 21.67 8.02 -6.70
C ARG A 289 23.12 8.45 -6.41
N GLY A 290 23.31 9.63 -5.82
CA GLY A 290 24.63 10.10 -5.42
C GLY A 290 25.20 9.41 -4.18
N ASN A 291 24.36 8.78 -3.36
CA ASN A 291 24.73 8.28 -2.02
C ASN A 291 24.34 6.81 -1.77
N VAL A 292 24.41 5.95 -2.79
CA VAL A 292 23.98 4.54 -2.76
C VAL A 292 24.43 3.80 -1.49
N ARG A 293 25.71 3.89 -1.14
CA ARG A 293 26.25 3.18 0.05
C ARG A 293 25.66 3.70 1.36
N ALA A 294 25.42 5.02 1.46
CA ALA A 294 24.86 5.62 2.67
C ALA A 294 23.40 5.19 2.85
N VAL A 295 22.56 5.32 1.82
CA VAL A 295 21.13 4.95 1.93
C VAL A 295 20.92 3.46 2.17
N LEU A 296 21.77 2.59 1.61
CA LEU A 296 21.71 1.15 1.89
C LEU A 296 22.09 0.84 3.35
N ARG A 297 23.10 1.53 3.91
CA ARG A 297 23.46 1.38 5.32
C ARG A 297 22.34 1.89 6.22
N ASP A 298 21.79 3.07 5.94
CA ASP A 298 20.72 3.66 6.75
C ASP A 298 19.46 2.76 6.74
N LEU A 299 19.16 2.11 5.62
CA LEU A 299 18.13 1.07 5.56
C LEU A 299 18.48 -0.12 6.47
N GLN A 300 19.72 -0.64 6.41
CA GLN A 300 20.14 -1.76 7.25
C GLN A 300 20.02 -1.45 8.74
N ASP A 301 20.43 -0.24 9.15
CA ASP A 301 20.32 0.24 10.52
C ASP A 301 18.86 0.29 10.98
N GLN A 302 17.96 0.78 10.11
CA GLN A 302 16.52 0.78 10.40
C GLN A 302 15.94 -0.63 10.50
N LEU A 303 16.31 -1.54 9.59
CA LEU A 303 15.83 -2.93 9.63
C LEU A 303 16.33 -3.67 10.89
N ALA A 304 17.55 -3.37 11.33
CA ALA A 304 18.08 -3.87 12.60
C ALA A 304 17.30 -3.32 13.81
N SER A 305 16.88 -2.05 13.78
CA SER A 305 16.13 -1.43 14.88
C SER A 305 14.79 -2.14 15.15
N TYR A 306 14.08 -2.59 14.10
CA TYR A 306 12.85 -3.39 14.25
C TYR A 306 13.07 -4.76 14.90
N THR A 307 14.28 -5.31 14.80
CA THR A 307 14.62 -6.60 15.41
C THR A 307 14.91 -6.44 16.90
N SER A 308 15.62 -5.36 17.26
CA SER A 308 15.94 -5.05 18.66
C SER A 308 14.70 -4.67 19.48
N THR A 309 13.76 -3.92 18.92
CA THR A 309 12.50 -3.59 19.60
C THR A 309 11.64 -4.82 19.88
N ARG A 310 11.59 -5.77 18.94
CA ARG A 310 10.90 -7.06 19.13
C ARG A 310 11.50 -7.96 20.21
N SER A 311 12.77 -7.81 20.58
CA SER A 311 13.38 -8.62 21.65
C SER A 311 13.02 -8.16 23.07
N HIS A 312 12.51 -6.93 23.23
CA HIS A 312 12.09 -6.42 24.53
C HIS A 312 10.60 -6.66 24.83
N ASP A 313 9.79 -6.94 23.81
CA ASP A 313 8.42 -7.40 23.97
C ASP A 313 8.36 -8.93 23.88
N LYS A 314 7.61 -9.59 24.78
CA LYS A 314 7.30 -11.03 24.67
C LYS A 314 6.78 -11.33 23.26
N PRO A 315 7.02 -12.53 22.70
CA PRO A 315 6.59 -12.86 21.35
C PRO A 315 5.06 -12.91 21.30
N CYS A 316 4.42 -11.79 20.97
CA CYS A 316 3.14 -11.82 20.29
C CYS A 316 3.42 -12.41 18.91
N ILE A 317 2.97 -13.65 18.72
CA ILE A 317 2.80 -14.27 17.41
C ILE A 317 2.25 -13.20 16.48
N PRO A 318 2.81 -12.97 15.27
CA PRO A 318 2.40 -11.85 14.45
C PRO A 318 0.90 -11.97 14.18
N GLY A 319 0.15 -11.05 14.78
CA GLY A 319 -1.14 -10.69 14.27
C GLY A 319 -0.98 -10.40 12.79
N SER A 320 -1.86 -10.99 12.00
CA SER A 320 -1.99 -10.77 10.57
C SER A 320 -1.94 -9.28 10.24
N PHE A 321 -1.63 -8.91 8.99
CA PHE A 321 -1.71 -7.50 8.56
C PHE A 321 -3.09 -6.88 8.88
N GLN A 322 -4.13 -7.71 8.97
CA GLN A 322 -5.48 -7.37 9.46
C GLN A 322 -5.52 -6.79 10.88
N ASP A 323 -4.73 -7.33 11.80
CA ASP A 323 -4.75 -6.92 13.21
C ASP A 323 -4.23 -5.48 13.35
N LEU A 324 -3.31 -5.09 12.45
CA LEU A 324 -2.83 -3.71 12.33
C LEU A 324 -3.78 -2.78 11.59
N LEU A 325 -4.50 -3.27 10.57
CA LEU A 325 -5.58 -2.49 9.93
C LEU A 325 -6.69 -2.17 10.92
N THR A 326 -6.95 -3.07 11.87
CA THR A 326 -7.92 -2.87 12.94
C THR A 326 -7.39 -1.85 13.95
N GLN A 327 -6.10 -1.94 14.33
CA GLN A 327 -5.48 -1.02 15.29
C GLN A 327 -5.37 0.42 14.73
N ALA A 328 -4.93 0.58 13.49
CA ALA A 328 -4.84 1.89 12.83
C ALA A 328 -6.21 2.55 12.60
N LYS A 329 -7.27 1.77 12.39
CA LYS A 329 -8.65 2.29 12.33
C LYS A 329 -9.20 2.67 13.70
N THR A 330 -8.73 2.04 14.78
CA THR A 330 -9.22 2.31 16.13
C THR A 330 -8.61 3.60 16.70
N GLU A 331 -7.39 3.95 16.29
CA GLU A 331 -6.71 5.20 16.72
C GLU A 331 -7.23 6.47 16.01
N VAL A 332 -7.97 6.34 14.90
CA VAL A 332 -8.57 7.46 14.15
C VAL A 332 -10.01 7.78 14.61
N PHE A 333 -10.61 6.94 15.45
CA PHE A 333 -12.00 7.10 15.94
C PHE A 333 -12.11 7.31 17.46
N ILE A 334 -11.07 7.83 18.12
CA ILE A 334 -11.13 8.30 19.52
C ILE A 334 -10.85 9.79 19.61
#